data_AF-A0A498G608-F1
#
_entry.id   AF-A0A498G608-F1
#
_cell.length_a   1.000
_cell.length_b   1.000
_cell.length_c   1.000
_cell.angle_alpha   90.00
_cell.angle_beta   90.00
_cell.angle_gamma   90.00
#
_symmetry.space_group_name_H-M   'P 1'
#
loop_
_entity.id
_entity.type
_entity.pdbx_description
1 polymer ?
#
loop_
_entity_poly.entity_id
_entity_poly.type
_entity_poly.pdbx_seq_one_letter_code
_entity_poly.pdbx_strand_id
1 'polypeptide(L)'
;MDPRIREHAGIVADHSADIEAGDRVVISAPAAAEDLVVALHEECADRGAHPVSLNSDSRATRAFLRNHDGDFETPEHLLAMYEEMDVYIAVRGDVNATETADVAPERNAAYRRAMKPVLQERLSKTWCLTQYPTSGNAQLAGMSTEAYEGFVWDAVSLDWEAQREHQAQMVEILDEADEIRIKSGEETDVTMRLAGNKTLNDFGEKNLPGGEVFTAPVRDSVEGEVYFDMPLYRQGREIEDVRVRFEDGRVESYSAGRNEDVLDGIFETDEGARYLGELGIGMNRAIDRFTYNMLFDEKMGDTVHMAVGSAYPDTVGEENERNESAEHVDMIVDMSEDSVIEVDGEVVQRNGTFVFEDGFDDA
;
A
#
# COMPACT_ATOMS: atom_id res chain seq x y z
N MET A 1 -21.13 -5.92 18.95
CA MET A 1 -20.39 -6.16 17.71
C MET A 1 -21.32 -6.04 16.52
N ASP A 2 -20.99 -5.12 15.62
CA ASP A 2 -21.58 -4.98 14.29
C ASP A 2 -21.34 -6.26 13.45
N PRO A 3 -22.32 -6.77 12.69
CA PRO A 3 -22.12 -7.97 11.86
C PRO A 3 -20.97 -7.85 10.85
N ARG A 4 -20.70 -6.65 10.33
CA ARG A 4 -19.62 -6.39 9.35
C ARG A 4 -18.22 -6.68 9.92
N ILE A 5 -18.06 -6.57 11.25
CA ILE A 5 -16.80 -6.90 11.93
C ILE A 5 -16.52 -8.41 11.87
N ARG A 6 -17.56 -9.25 11.99
CA ARG A 6 -17.40 -10.71 11.86
C ARG A 6 -17.13 -11.11 10.43
N GLU A 7 -17.81 -10.48 9.48
CA GLU A 7 -17.52 -10.65 8.05
C GLU A 7 -16.06 -10.32 7.73
N HIS A 8 -15.57 -9.16 8.20
CA HIS A 8 -14.17 -8.78 8.05
C HIS A 8 -13.21 -9.79 8.70
N ALA A 9 -13.49 -10.25 9.92
CA ALA A 9 -12.68 -11.27 10.59
C ALA A 9 -12.65 -12.59 9.80
N GLY A 10 -13.80 -13.02 9.26
CA GLY A 10 -13.91 -14.22 8.42
C GLY A 10 -13.08 -14.09 7.15
N ILE A 11 -13.13 -12.95 6.48
CA ILE A 11 -12.30 -12.68 5.28
C ILE A 11 -10.82 -12.73 5.63
N VAL A 12 -10.40 -12.08 6.73
CA VAL A 12 -9.01 -12.15 7.19
C VAL A 12 -8.59 -13.60 7.45
N ALA A 13 -9.44 -14.39 8.11
CA ALA A 13 -9.12 -15.75 8.51
C ALA A 13 -9.10 -16.74 7.33
N ASP A 14 -10.03 -16.63 6.38
CA ASP A 14 -10.19 -17.58 5.27
C ASP A 14 -9.41 -17.15 4.02
N HIS A 15 -9.51 -15.89 3.63
CA HIS A 15 -8.96 -15.39 2.38
C HIS A 15 -7.54 -14.87 2.54
N SER A 16 -7.33 -13.94 3.48
CA SER A 16 -6.04 -13.24 3.57
C SER A 16 -4.95 -14.07 4.23
N ALA A 17 -5.28 -14.71 5.35
CA ALA A 17 -4.29 -15.41 6.17
C ALA A 17 -4.38 -16.93 6.13
N ASP A 18 -5.41 -17.49 5.48
CA ASP A 18 -5.68 -18.94 5.37
C ASP A 18 -5.35 -19.70 6.67
N ILE A 19 -6.00 -19.29 7.77
CA ILE A 19 -5.67 -19.77 9.11
C ILE A 19 -6.04 -21.25 9.24
N GLU A 20 -5.07 -22.08 9.60
CA GLU A 20 -5.24 -23.51 9.74
C GLU A 20 -5.31 -23.97 11.21
N ALA A 21 -5.76 -25.21 11.40
CA ALA A 21 -5.80 -25.84 12.72
C ALA A 21 -4.39 -26.02 13.30
N GLY A 22 -4.16 -25.46 14.50
CA GLY A 22 -2.87 -25.52 15.20
C GLY A 22 -1.96 -24.31 14.97
N ASP A 23 -2.31 -23.40 14.07
CA ASP A 23 -1.53 -22.18 13.82
C ASP A 23 -1.39 -21.33 15.09
N ARG A 24 -0.19 -20.81 15.31
CA ARG A 24 0.09 -19.82 16.36
C ARG A 24 -0.08 -18.43 15.76
N VAL A 25 -1.23 -17.84 16.05
CA VAL A 25 -1.67 -16.58 15.44
C VAL A 25 -1.36 -15.41 16.37
N VAL A 26 -0.59 -14.42 15.92
CA VAL A 26 -0.38 -13.17 16.65
C VAL A 26 -1.23 -12.08 16.02
N ILE A 27 -2.16 -11.52 16.80
CA ILE A 27 -3.04 -10.42 16.39
C ILE A 27 -2.55 -9.14 17.05
N SER A 28 -2.04 -8.20 16.27
CA SER A 28 -1.59 -6.88 16.73
C SER A 28 -2.61 -5.82 16.34
N ALA A 29 -3.28 -5.21 17.33
CA ALA A 29 -4.34 -4.25 17.07
C ALA A 29 -4.36 -3.11 18.10
N PRO A 30 -4.83 -1.91 17.73
CA PRO A 30 -5.04 -0.84 18.67
C PRO A 30 -6.28 -1.14 19.52
N ALA A 31 -6.36 -0.54 20.71
CA ALA A 31 -7.52 -0.69 21.60
C ALA A 31 -8.86 -0.29 20.94
N ALA A 32 -8.85 0.59 19.92
CA ALA A 32 -10.05 0.97 19.18
C ALA A 32 -10.66 -0.17 18.37
N ALA A 33 -9.88 -1.21 18.03
CA ALA A 33 -10.29 -2.36 17.23
C ALA A 33 -10.59 -3.60 18.09
N GLU A 34 -10.92 -3.43 19.37
CA GLU A 34 -11.19 -4.54 20.30
C GLU A 34 -12.24 -5.52 19.77
N ASP A 35 -13.34 -5.01 19.19
CA ASP A 35 -14.39 -5.86 18.63
C ASP A 35 -13.86 -6.75 17.49
N LEU A 36 -12.96 -6.25 16.63
CA LEU A 36 -12.34 -7.07 15.58
C LEU A 36 -11.38 -8.10 16.16
N VAL A 37 -10.62 -7.76 17.21
CA VAL A 37 -9.77 -8.74 17.91
C VAL A 37 -10.61 -9.88 18.49
N VAL A 38 -11.75 -9.56 19.10
CA VAL A 38 -12.68 -10.57 19.62
C VAL A 38 -13.19 -11.45 18.48
N ALA A 39 -13.62 -10.89 17.36
CA ALA A 39 -14.08 -11.65 16.19
C ALA A 39 -12.97 -12.57 15.64
N LEU A 40 -11.74 -12.09 15.51
CA LEU A 40 -10.61 -12.90 15.06
C LEU A 40 -10.29 -14.06 16.02
N HIS A 41 -10.51 -13.90 17.33
CA HIS A 41 -10.41 -15.00 18.28
C HIS A 41 -11.55 -16.02 18.12
N GLU A 42 -12.77 -15.56 17.79
CA GLU A 42 -13.88 -16.46 17.42
C GLU A 42 -13.48 -17.30 16.19
N GLU A 43 -12.97 -16.66 15.12
CA GLU A 43 -12.51 -17.35 13.90
C GLU A 43 -11.36 -18.34 14.16
N CYS A 44 -10.37 -17.96 14.97
CA CYS A 44 -9.27 -18.85 15.34
C CYS A 44 -9.78 -20.06 16.15
N ALA A 45 -10.71 -19.84 17.09
CA ALA A 45 -11.25 -20.91 17.93
C ALA A 45 -12.04 -21.93 17.10
N ASP A 46 -12.83 -21.46 16.13
CA ASP A 46 -13.62 -22.32 15.24
C ASP A 46 -12.73 -23.17 14.32
N ARG A 47 -11.54 -22.68 13.96
CA ARG A 47 -10.53 -23.41 13.17
C ARG A 47 -9.56 -24.24 14.01
N GLY A 48 -9.56 -24.10 15.33
CA GLY A 48 -8.65 -24.79 16.24
C GLY A 48 -7.23 -24.21 16.26
N ALA A 49 -7.07 -22.95 15.87
CA ALA A 49 -5.83 -22.19 15.99
C ALA A 49 -5.61 -21.64 17.41
N HIS A 50 -4.43 -21.08 17.65
CA HIS A 50 -3.96 -20.61 18.96
C HIS A 50 -3.64 -19.10 18.91
N PRO A 51 -4.64 -18.23 19.11
CA PRO A 51 -4.44 -16.79 19.01
C PRO A 51 -3.81 -16.19 20.29
N VAL A 52 -2.97 -15.17 20.10
CA VAL A 52 -2.54 -14.23 21.12
C VAL A 52 -2.69 -12.80 20.60
N SER A 53 -3.14 -11.88 21.46
CA SER A 53 -3.30 -10.46 21.09
C SER A 53 -2.21 -9.57 21.67
N LEU A 54 -1.66 -8.66 20.85
CA LEU A 54 -0.79 -7.57 21.24
C LEU A 54 -1.49 -6.24 21.00
N ASN A 55 -1.34 -5.30 21.93
CA ASN A 55 -1.84 -3.94 21.75
C ASN A 55 -0.83 -3.10 20.95
N SER A 56 -1.24 -2.55 19.82
CA SER A 56 -0.45 -1.56 19.07
C SER A 56 -0.79 -0.14 19.53
N ASP A 57 -0.03 0.36 20.51
CA ASP A 57 -0.28 1.65 21.15
C ASP A 57 0.75 2.70 20.73
N SER A 58 0.32 3.62 19.86
CA SER A 58 1.14 4.74 19.39
C SER A 58 1.50 5.73 20.51
N ARG A 59 0.65 5.87 21.54
CA ARG A 59 0.92 6.74 22.71
C ARG A 59 2.00 6.14 23.60
N ALA A 60 1.93 4.85 23.86
CA ALA A 60 2.95 4.13 24.63
C ALA A 60 4.29 4.13 23.88
N THR A 61 4.26 3.86 22.58
CA THR A 61 5.44 3.91 21.71
C THR A 61 6.06 5.31 21.72
N ARG A 62 5.26 6.36 21.50
CA ARG A 62 5.71 7.75 21.60
C ARG A 62 6.36 8.06 22.95
N ALA A 63 5.73 7.65 24.05
CA ALA A 63 6.26 7.88 25.39
C ALA A 63 7.63 7.20 25.57
N PHE A 64 7.78 5.96 25.10
CA PHE A 64 9.08 5.27 25.13
C PHE A 64 10.14 6.03 24.31
N LEU A 65 9.84 6.37 23.06
CA LEU A 65 10.79 7.04 22.16
C LEU A 65 11.25 8.41 22.68
N ARG A 66 10.37 9.14 23.37
CA ARG A 66 10.68 10.46 23.94
C ARG A 66 11.50 10.41 25.23
N ASN A 67 11.45 9.30 25.97
CA ASN A 67 12.04 9.22 27.31
C ASN A 67 13.21 8.24 27.41
N HIS A 68 13.47 7.41 26.39
CA HIS A 68 14.63 6.52 26.37
C HIS A 68 15.90 7.30 26.03
N ASP A 69 16.86 7.34 26.96
CA ASP A 69 18.10 8.12 26.79
C ASP A 69 19.17 7.36 25.96
N GLY A 70 19.08 6.04 25.86
CA GLY A 70 20.09 5.18 25.21
C GLY A 70 19.84 4.89 23.73
N ASP A 71 20.67 4.01 23.17
CA ASP A 71 20.43 3.38 21.88
C ASP A 71 19.29 2.35 22.01
N PHE A 72 18.59 2.11 20.90
CA PHE A 72 17.58 1.07 20.83
C PHE A 72 18.23 -0.25 20.45
N GLU A 73 17.84 -1.30 21.15
CA GLU A 73 18.25 -2.68 20.88
C GLU A 73 17.04 -3.48 20.40
N THR A 74 17.29 -4.55 19.65
CA THR A 74 16.24 -5.48 19.23
C THR A 74 15.57 -6.06 20.48
N PRO A 75 14.23 -6.00 20.60
CA PRO A 75 13.53 -6.61 21.71
C PRO A 75 13.50 -8.14 21.52
N GLU A 76 14.54 -8.84 22.00
CA GLU A 76 14.71 -10.30 21.85
C GLU A 76 13.50 -11.12 22.30
N HIS A 77 12.77 -10.64 23.32
CA HIS A 77 11.55 -11.30 23.81
C HIS A 77 10.38 -11.22 22.82
N LEU A 78 10.29 -10.13 22.04
CA LEU A 78 9.29 -9.98 20.98
C LEU A 78 9.73 -10.76 19.74
N LEU A 79 11.02 -10.74 19.41
CA LEU A 79 11.57 -11.55 18.33
C LEU A 79 11.28 -13.04 18.54
N ALA A 80 11.57 -13.57 19.73
CA ALA A 80 11.29 -14.97 20.07
C ALA A 80 9.80 -15.34 19.95
N MET A 81 8.87 -14.40 20.19
CA MET A 81 7.45 -14.64 19.96
C MET A 81 7.16 -14.81 18.46
N TYR A 82 7.73 -13.96 17.61
CA TYR A 82 7.52 -14.02 16.17
C TYR A 82 8.25 -15.18 15.49
N GLU A 83 9.39 -15.62 16.02
CA GLU A 83 10.06 -16.86 15.58
C GLU A 83 9.17 -18.10 15.80
N GLU A 84 8.37 -18.08 16.88
CA GLU A 84 7.41 -19.13 17.25
C GLU A 84 6.00 -18.85 16.73
N MET A 85 5.80 -17.86 15.87
CA MET A 85 4.51 -17.56 15.24
C MET A 85 4.43 -18.19 13.86
N ASP A 86 3.21 -18.56 13.46
CA ASP A 86 2.91 -19.06 12.12
C ASP A 86 2.17 -17.99 11.29
N VAL A 87 1.24 -17.24 11.91
CA VAL A 87 0.42 -16.21 11.24
C VAL A 87 0.44 -14.88 12.00
N TYR A 88 0.64 -13.76 11.29
CA TYR A 88 0.56 -12.40 11.84
C TYR A 88 -0.61 -11.60 11.26
N ILE A 89 -1.50 -11.10 12.12
CA ILE A 89 -2.56 -10.16 11.71
C ILE A 89 -2.23 -8.78 12.29
N ALA A 90 -1.92 -7.80 11.43
CA ALA A 90 -1.82 -6.41 11.81
C ALA A 90 -3.12 -5.67 11.50
N VAL A 91 -3.77 -5.17 12.54
CA VAL A 91 -4.92 -4.28 12.41
C VAL A 91 -4.47 -2.85 12.65
N ARG A 92 -4.64 -1.96 11.67
CA ARG A 92 -4.49 -0.51 11.82
C ARG A 92 -5.80 0.11 12.26
N GLY A 93 -5.72 1.27 12.92
CA GLY A 93 -6.89 1.95 13.48
C GLY A 93 -6.49 3.07 14.41
N ASP A 94 -6.14 4.23 13.85
CA ASP A 94 -5.61 5.35 14.60
C ASP A 94 -6.73 6.24 15.13
N VAL A 95 -6.81 6.39 16.44
CA VAL A 95 -7.63 7.45 17.07
C VAL A 95 -6.99 8.83 16.92
N ASN A 96 -5.71 8.89 16.59
CA ASN A 96 -4.95 10.08 16.21
C ASN A 96 -3.82 9.69 15.24
N ALA A 97 -4.00 9.99 13.95
CA ALA A 97 -3.03 9.66 12.91
C ALA A 97 -1.67 10.38 13.05
N THR A 98 -1.61 11.43 13.88
CA THR A 98 -0.40 12.24 14.09
C THR A 98 0.21 12.03 15.48
N GLU A 99 -0.16 10.94 16.19
CA GLU A 99 0.20 10.75 17.60
C GLU A 99 1.70 10.89 17.86
N THR A 100 2.57 10.41 16.96
CA THR A 100 4.03 10.43 17.10
C THR A 100 4.71 11.66 16.46
N ALA A 101 3.98 12.68 16.03
CA ALA A 101 4.52 13.79 15.22
C ALA A 101 5.61 14.64 15.92
N ASP A 102 5.71 14.59 17.24
CA ASP A 102 6.72 15.31 18.03
C ASP A 102 7.92 14.43 18.46
N VAL A 103 8.00 13.19 17.95
CA VAL A 103 9.18 12.34 18.10
C VAL A 103 10.22 12.74 17.05
N ALA A 104 11.45 13.01 17.48
CA ALA A 104 12.53 13.42 16.58
C ALA A 104 12.77 12.39 15.45
N PRO A 105 12.98 12.82 14.19
CA PRO A 105 13.20 11.91 13.06
C PRO A 105 14.34 10.90 13.30
N GLU A 106 15.44 11.33 13.91
CA GLU A 106 16.60 10.47 14.19
C GLU A 106 16.27 9.39 15.23
N ARG A 107 15.39 9.71 16.18
CA ARG A 107 14.87 8.76 17.18
C ARG A 107 13.98 7.70 16.52
N ASN A 108 13.09 8.12 15.63
CA ASN A 108 12.28 7.20 14.83
C ASN A 108 13.15 6.28 13.96
N ALA A 109 14.13 6.84 13.25
CA ALA A 109 15.05 6.06 12.41
C ALA A 109 15.87 5.04 13.23
N ALA A 110 16.40 5.46 14.39
CA ALA A 110 17.14 4.56 15.27
C ALA A 110 16.26 3.41 15.80
N TYR A 111 15.03 3.71 16.22
CA TYR A 111 14.10 2.68 16.69
C TYR A 111 13.69 1.69 15.59
N ARG A 112 13.40 2.19 14.38
CA ARG A 112 13.11 1.32 13.22
C ARG A 112 14.28 0.40 12.89
N ARG A 113 15.52 0.88 12.97
CA ARG A 113 16.72 0.04 12.78
C ARG A 113 16.79 -1.09 13.81
N ALA A 114 16.51 -0.80 15.08
CA ALA A 114 16.47 -1.82 16.13
C ALA A 114 15.33 -2.84 15.93
N MET A 115 14.20 -2.40 15.38
CA MET A 115 13.05 -3.28 15.08
C MET A 115 13.20 -4.07 13.77
N LYS A 116 14.24 -3.81 12.96
CA LYS A 116 14.40 -4.45 11.64
C LYS A 116 14.40 -5.99 11.70
N PRO A 117 15.11 -6.66 12.64
CA PRO A 117 15.06 -8.12 12.73
C PRO A 117 13.65 -8.66 13.02
N VAL A 118 12.92 -7.98 13.91
CA VAL A 118 11.53 -8.32 14.24
C VAL A 118 10.61 -8.18 13.01
N LEU A 119 10.76 -7.09 12.26
CA LEU A 119 9.99 -6.88 11.03
C LEU A 119 10.30 -7.97 9.99
N GLN A 120 11.57 -8.31 9.81
CA GLN A 120 11.99 -9.32 8.83
C GLN A 120 11.44 -10.71 9.18
N GLU A 121 11.50 -11.12 10.45
CA GLU A 121 10.93 -12.40 10.88
C GLU A 121 9.43 -12.44 10.60
N ARG A 122 8.71 -11.38 10.96
CA ARG A 122 7.26 -11.28 10.75
C ARG A 122 6.85 -11.38 9.28
N LEU A 123 7.57 -10.71 8.39
CA LEU A 123 7.31 -10.72 6.95
C LEU A 123 7.77 -12.01 6.25
N SER A 124 8.53 -12.87 6.94
CA SER A 124 8.93 -14.19 6.44
C SER A 124 7.87 -15.28 6.61
N LYS A 125 6.79 -14.97 7.35
CA LYS A 125 5.66 -15.85 7.67
C LYS A 125 4.40 -15.43 6.90
N THR A 126 3.30 -16.13 7.12
CA THR A 126 1.99 -15.67 6.66
C THR A 126 1.59 -14.41 7.43
N TRP A 127 1.14 -13.38 6.72
CA TRP A 127 0.71 -12.13 7.34
C TRP A 127 -0.39 -11.45 6.56
N CYS A 128 -1.27 -10.76 7.29
CA CYS A 128 -2.28 -9.86 6.73
C CYS A 128 -2.22 -8.51 7.46
N LEU A 129 -2.16 -7.42 6.71
CA LEU A 129 -2.34 -6.06 7.18
C LEU A 129 -3.74 -5.59 6.78
N THR A 130 -4.53 -5.14 7.75
CA THR A 130 -5.87 -4.62 7.49
C THR A 130 -6.18 -3.37 8.30
N GLN A 131 -7.32 -2.73 8.00
CA GLN A 131 -7.78 -1.51 8.64
C GLN A 131 -9.09 -1.74 9.39
N TYR A 132 -9.13 -1.25 10.63
CA TYR A 132 -10.36 -1.03 11.38
C TYR A 132 -10.76 0.46 11.30
N PRO A 133 -12.05 0.78 11.07
CA PRO A 133 -12.50 2.16 10.99
C PRO A 133 -12.49 2.81 12.37
N THR A 134 -11.88 3.99 12.45
CA THR A 134 -11.77 4.77 13.69
C THR A 134 -12.12 6.23 13.42
N SER A 135 -12.45 6.96 14.48
CA SER A 135 -12.74 8.40 14.37
C SER A 135 -11.54 9.23 13.91
N GLY A 136 -10.31 8.81 14.25
CA GLY A 136 -9.10 9.54 13.85
C GLY A 136 -8.82 9.40 12.37
N ASN A 137 -8.97 8.19 11.82
CA ASN A 137 -8.88 7.97 10.37
C ASN A 137 -10.04 8.62 9.61
N ALA A 138 -11.28 8.57 10.14
CA ALA A 138 -12.42 9.27 9.55
C ALA A 138 -12.18 10.79 9.45
N GLN A 139 -11.64 11.38 10.52
CA GLN A 139 -11.29 12.81 10.53
C GLN A 139 -10.21 13.14 9.49
N LEU A 140 -9.19 12.29 9.37
CA LEU A 140 -8.12 12.47 8.40
C LEU A 140 -8.65 12.41 6.95
N ALA A 141 -9.53 11.46 6.68
CA ALA A 141 -10.20 11.32 5.38
C ALA A 141 -11.28 12.40 5.11
N GLY A 142 -11.51 13.33 6.05
CA GLY A 142 -12.55 14.35 5.90
C GLY A 142 -13.99 13.80 5.95
N MET A 143 -14.19 12.63 6.56
CA MET A 143 -15.47 11.90 6.60
C MET A 143 -16.11 11.91 7.99
N SER A 144 -17.43 11.69 8.05
CA SER A 144 -18.08 11.32 9.31
C SER A 144 -17.70 9.88 9.70
N THR A 145 -17.77 9.55 10.99
CA THR A 145 -17.42 8.20 11.47
C THR A 145 -18.20 7.10 10.78
N GLU A 146 -19.53 7.23 10.67
CA GLU A 146 -20.38 6.22 10.01
C GLU A 146 -20.10 6.11 8.51
N ALA A 147 -19.78 7.22 7.83
CA ALA A 147 -19.41 7.19 6.42
C ALA A 147 -18.05 6.48 6.21
N TYR A 148 -17.08 6.73 7.09
CA TYR A 148 -15.78 6.07 7.02
C TYR A 148 -15.88 4.58 7.37
N GLU A 149 -16.73 4.22 8.34
CA GLU A 149 -17.06 2.81 8.60
C GLU A 149 -17.61 2.13 7.35
N GLY A 150 -18.62 2.73 6.69
CA GLY A 150 -19.15 2.22 5.43
C GLY A 150 -18.07 2.01 4.38
N PHE A 151 -17.25 3.05 4.15
CA PHE A 151 -16.13 2.99 3.21
C PHE A 151 -15.15 1.85 3.50
N VAL A 152 -14.68 1.70 4.75
CA VAL A 152 -13.73 0.64 5.10
C VAL A 152 -14.36 -0.74 4.86
N TRP A 153 -15.62 -0.94 5.26
CA TRP A 153 -16.30 -2.22 5.10
C TRP A 153 -16.57 -2.56 3.65
N ASP A 154 -17.01 -1.61 2.84
CA ASP A 154 -17.25 -1.83 1.42
C ASP A 154 -15.94 -2.19 0.70
N ALA A 155 -14.82 -1.57 1.09
CA ALA A 155 -13.51 -1.87 0.51
C ALA A 155 -12.96 -3.27 0.86
N VAL A 156 -13.18 -3.75 2.10
CA VAL A 156 -12.63 -5.05 2.56
C VAL A 156 -13.53 -6.25 2.27
N SER A 157 -14.84 -6.02 2.06
CA SER A 157 -15.85 -7.08 1.91
C SER A 157 -16.19 -7.43 0.45
N LEU A 158 -15.23 -7.26 -0.47
CA LEU A 158 -15.41 -7.66 -1.86
C LEU A 158 -15.52 -9.18 -2.02
N ASP A 159 -16.09 -9.61 -3.14
CA ASP A 159 -15.91 -10.98 -3.63
C ASP A 159 -14.48 -11.08 -4.19
N TRP A 160 -13.54 -11.54 -3.35
CA TRP A 160 -12.13 -11.53 -3.68
C TRP A 160 -11.73 -12.48 -4.80
N GLU A 161 -12.50 -13.55 -5.07
CA GLU A 161 -12.25 -14.40 -6.24
C GLU A 161 -12.69 -13.70 -7.53
N ALA A 162 -13.85 -13.04 -7.52
CA ALA A 162 -14.28 -12.22 -8.66
C ALA A 162 -13.32 -11.05 -8.92
N GLN A 163 -12.85 -10.41 -7.86
CA GLN A 163 -11.87 -9.31 -7.92
C GLN A 163 -10.53 -9.80 -8.48
N ARG A 164 -10.06 -10.98 -8.05
CA ARG A 164 -8.87 -11.64 -8.59
C ARG A 164 -9.00 -11.97 -10.07
N GLU A 165 -10.11 -12.58 -10.49
CA GLU A 165 -10.40 -12.91 -11.89
C GLU A 165 -10.44 -11.65 -12.76
N HIS A 166 -11.04 -10.57 -12.26
CA HIS A 166 -11.09 -9.28 -12.94
C HIS A 166 -9.69 -8.69 -13.15
N GLN A 167 -8.88 -8.62 -12.08
CA GLN A 167 -7.51 -8.12 -12.12
C GLN A 167 -6.57 -8.99 -12.96
N ALA A 168 -6.80 -10.31 -13.01
CA ALA A 168 -5.98 -11.24 -13.78
C ALA A 168 -5.95 -10.90 -15.28
N GLN A 169 -7.01 -10.30 -15.82
CA GLN A 169 -7.03 -9.84 -17.21
C GLN A 169 -6.00 -8.73 -17.47
N MET A 170 -5.81 -7.82 -16.52
CA MET A 170 -4.77 -6.78 -16.64
C MET A 170 -3.37 -7.36 -16.40
N VAL A 171 -3.22 -8.35 -15.51
CA VAL A 171 -1.96 -9.09 -15.35
C VAL A 171 -1.54 -9.75 -16.66
N GLU A 172 -2.46 -10.45 -17.34
CA GLU A 172 -2.19 -11.09 -18.63
C GLU A 172 -1.75 -10.09 -19.70
N ILE A 173 -2.34 -8.89 -19.72
CA ILE A 173 -1.93 -7.80 -20.63
C ILE A 173 -0.52 -7.33 -20.30
N LEU A 174 -0.20 -7.07 -19.02
CA LEU A 174 1.08 -6.48 -18.61
C LEU A 174 2.24 -7.48 -18.64
N ASP A 175 2.00 -8.78 -18.40
CA ASP A 175 3.05 -9.81 -18.43
C ASP A 175 3.61 -10.07 -19.84
N GLU A 176 2.80 -9.86 -20.88
CA GLU A 176 3.22 -10.00 -22.28
C GLU A 176 3.73 -8.67 -22.89
N ALA A 177 3.63 -7.57 -22.14
CA ALA A 177 3.90 -6.22 -22.63
C ALA A 177 5.39 -5.91 -22.79
N ASP A 178 5.76 -5.30 -23.92
CA ASP A 178 7.09 -4.70 -24.05
C ASP A 178 7.12 -3.30 -23.42
N GLU A 179 6.11 -2.48 -23.72
CA GLU A 179 6.03 -1.06 -23.36
C GLU A 179 4.62 -0.66 -22.92
N ILE A 180 4.54 0.20 -21.89
CA ILE A 180 3.32 0.85 -21.46
C ILE A 180 3.48 2.37 -21.53
N ARG A 181 2.41 3.05 -21.94
CA ARG A 181 2.30 4.51 -21.95
C ARG A 181 1.04 4.94 -21.23
N ILE A 182 1.19 5.90 -20.32
CA ILE A 182 0.11 6.45 -19.50
C ILE A 182 -0.04 7.92 -19.82
N LYS A 183 -1.29 8.31 -20.12
CA LYS A 183 -1.68 9.70 -20.34
C LYS A 183 -2.82 10.07 -19.40
N SER A 184 -2.74 11.25 -18.81
CA SER A 184 -3.83 11.84 -18.03
C SER A 184 -3.75 13.37 -18.13
N GLY A 185 -4.83 13.97 -18.64
CA GLY A 185 -4.90 15.40 -18.95
C GLY A 185 -3.77 15.89 -19.87
N GLU A 186 -3.36 17.14 -19.70
CA GLU A 186 -2.31 17.77 -20.51
C GLU A 186 -0.89 17.60 -19.93
N GLU A 187 -0.77 17.17 -18.67
CA GLU A 187 0.50 17.20 -17.92
C GLU A 187 1.12 15.81 -17.68
N THR A 188 0.38 14.73 -17.89
CA THR A 188 0.90 13.36 -17.79
C THR A 188 0.98 12.70 -19.16
N ASP A 189 2.19 12.37 -19.60
CA ASP A 189 2.51 11.54 -20.76
C ASP A 189 3.85 10.86 -20.49
N VAL A 190 3.79 9.64 -19.97
CA VAL A 190 4.97 8.86 -19.57
C VAL A 190 4.94 7.49 -20.22
N THR A 191 6.11 7.03 -20.66
CA THR A 191 6.33 5.72 -21.27
C THR A 191 7.38 4.96 -20.49
N MET A 192 7.21 3.65 -20.34
CA MET A 192 8.20 2.78 -19.67
C MET A 192 8.12 1.37 -20.23
N ARG A 193 9.24 0.64 -20.18
CA ARG A 193 9.28 -0.77 -20.58
C ARG A 193 8.95 -1.68 -19.42
N LEU A 194 8.24 -2.76 -19.71
CA LEU A 194 7.89 -3.81 -18.75
C LEU A 194 8.54 -5.16 -19.09
N ALA A 195 9.07 -5.30 -20.32
CA ALA A 195 9.62 -6.54 -20.85
C ALA A 195 10.53 -7.29 -19.85
N GLY A 196 10.16 -8.54 -19.58
CA GLY A 196 10.92 -9.45 -18.72
C GLY A 196 10.67 -9.27 -17.21
N ASN A 197 9.91 -8.27 -16.78
CA ASN A 197 9.42 -8.15 -15.40
C ASN A 197 8.11 -8.90 -15.22
N LYS A 198 7.71 -9.10 -13.96
CA LYS A 198 6.53 -9.88 -13.58
C LYS A 198 5.48 -8.97 -12.95
N THR A 199 4.25 -9.11 -13.40
CA THR A 199 3.10 -8.44 -12.81
C THR A 199 2.52 -9.30 -11.67
N LEU A 200 2.22 -8.65 -10.56
CA LEU A 200 1.59 -9.26 -9.40
C LEU A 200 0.16 -8.73 -9.25
N ASN A 201 -0.70 -9.59 -8.69
CA ASN A 201 -2.10 -9.31 -8.44
C ASN A 201 -2.28 -9.21 -6.93
N ASP A 202 -2.57 -8.02 -6.40
CA ASP A 202 -3.01 -7.89 -5.02
C ASP A 202 -4.53 -7.94 -4.98
N PHE A 203 -5.05 -9.10 -4.61
CA PHE A 203 -6.48 -9.36 -4.45
C PHE A 203 -6.84 -9.64 -2.99
N GLY A 204 -6.14 -9.02 -2.03
CA GLY A 204 -6.53 -9.05 -0.62
C GLY A 204 -5.81 -10.09 0.24
N GLU A 205 -4.74 -10.71 -0.25
CA GLU A 205 -4.02 -11.77 0.47
C GLU A 205 -3.13 -11.19 1.60
N LYS A 206 -2.29 -10.21 1.27
CA LYS A 206 -1.35 -9.62 2.25
C LYS A 206 -1.86 -8.29 2.81
N ASN A 207 -2.37 -7.43 1.95
CA ASN A 207 -3.02 -6.18 2.32
C ASN A 207 -4.53 -6.37 2.14
N LEU A 208 -5.32 -5.98 3.14
CA LEU A 208 -6.77 -6.03 3.08
C LEU A 208 -7.33 -4.63 3.46
N PRO A 209 -7.89 -3.88 2.50
CA PRO A 209 -8.24 -4.31 1.15
C PRO A 209 -7.02 -4.46 0.23
N GLY A 210 -7.15 -5.34 -0.76
CA GLY A 210 -6.34 -5.30 -1.97
C GLY A 210 -7.07 -4.56 -3.09
N GLY A 211 -6.70 -4.86 -4.32
CA GLY A 211 -7.35 -4.37 -5.53
C GLY A 211 -6.43 -3.50 -6.38
N GLU A 212 -5.18 -3.92 -6.58
CA GLU A 212 -4.30 -3.37 -7.61
C GLU A 212 -3.61 -4.49 -8.39
N VAL A 213 -3.19 -4.18 -9.62
CA VAL A 213 -2.13 -4.95 -10.28
C VAL A 213 -0.88 -4.10 -10.33
N PHE A 214 0.28 -4.69 -10.08
CA PHE A 214 1.52 -3.92 -10.01
C PHE A 214 2.71 -4.69 -10.54
N THR A 215 3.68 -3.95 -11.08
CA THR A 215 4.94 -4.47 -11.62
C THR A 215 6.05 -3.46 -11.41
N ALA A 216 7.30 -3.86 -11.59
CA ALA A 216 8.40 -2.91 -11.67
C ALA A 216 8.60 -2.48 -13.14
N PRO A 217 8.79 -1.18 -13.44
CA PRO A 217 9.30 -0.78 -14.74
C PRO A 217 10.77 -1.19 -14.90
N VAL A 218 11.23 -1.37 -16.14
CA VAL A 218 12.65 -1.48 -16.44
C VAL A 218 13.31 -0.16 -16.06
N ARG A 219 14.21 -0.21 -15.08
CA ARG A 219 14.78 0.94 -14.37
C ARG A 219 15.19 2.11 -15.28
N ASP A 220 15.93 1.82 -16.35
CA ASP A 220 16.54 2.82 -17.23
C ASP A 220 15.67 3.13 -18.48
N SER A 221 14.35 2.88 -18.42
CA SER A 221 13.45 2.99 -19.59
C SER A 221 12.36 4.03 -19.49
N VAL A 222 12.17 4.63 -18.30
CA VAL A 222 11.10 5.59 -18.05
C VAL A 222 11.42 6.92 -18.73
N GLU A 223 10.48 7.41 -19.53
CA GLU A 223 10.61 8.62 -20.34
C GLU A 223 9.32 9.45 -20.26
N GLY A 224 9.44 10.76 -20.08
CA GLY A 224 8.30 11.68 -20.16
C GLY A 224 7.99 12.40 -18.85
N GLU A 225 6.75 12.87 -18.71
CA GLU A 225 6.31 13.74 -17.62
C GLU A 225 5.10 13.14 -16.92
N VAL A 226 5.06 13.27 -15.60
CA VAL A 226 3.95 12.81 -14.75
C VAL A 226 3.54 13.93 -13.82
N TYR A 227 2.25 14.23 -13.80
CA TYR A 227 1.60 15.05 -12.79
C TYR A 227 0.82 14.14 -11.84
N PHE A 228 1.25 14.11 -10.58
CA PHE A 228 0.55 13.43 -9.50
C PHE A 228 -0.39 14.44 -8.83
N ASP A 229 -1.67 14.28 -9.09
CA ASP A 229 -2.75 15.19 -8.69
C ASP A 229 -3.29 14.90 -7.27
N MET A 230 -2.97 13.74 -6.71
CA MET A 230 -3.33 13.39 -5.34
C MET A 230 -2.20 13.77 -4.35
N PRO A 231 -2.54 14.29 -3.14
CA PRO A 231 -1.53 14.71 -2.17
C PRO A 231 -0.71 13.53 -1.62
N LEU A 232 0.60 13.76 -1.40
CA LEU A 232 1.44 12.86 -0.62
C LEU A 232 1.57 13.37 0.82
N TYR A 233 1.29 12.51 1.81
CA TYR A 233 1.44 12.88 3.22
C TYR A 233 2.76 12.36 3.81
N ARG A 234 3.69 13.26 4.16
CA ARG A 234 5.00 12.90 4.71
C ARG A 234 5.40 13.83 5.85
N GLN A 235 5.86 13.25 6.96
CA GLN A 235 6.32 13.99 8.14
C GLN A 235 5.30 15.05 8.65
N GLY A 236 4.01 14.74 8.58
CA GLY A 236 2.95 15.66 9.01
C GLY A 236 2.66 16.81 8.05
N ARG A 237 3.20 16.76 6.82
CA ARG A 237 3.05 17.78 5.78
C ARG A 237 2.49 17.13 4.50
N GLU A 238 1.58 17.86 3.84
CA GLU A 238 1.01 17.51 2.54
C GLU A 238 1.90 18.08 1.43
N ILE A 239 2.40 17.24 0.54
CA ILE A 239 3.01 17.65 -0.71
C ILE A 239 1.91 17.59 -1.76
N GLU A 240 1.67 18.70 -2.45
CA GLU A 240 0.58 18.86 -3.42
C GLU A 240 1.14 19.26 -4.78
N ASP A 241 0.40 18.92 -5.84
CA ASP A 241 0.69 19.23 -7.23
C ASP A 241 2.10 18.81 -7.70
N VAL A 242 2.44 17.54 -7.49
CA VAL A 242 3.79 17.03 -7.79
C VAL A 242 3.95 16.79 -9.28
N ARG A 243 5.00 17.35 -9.87
CA ARG A 243 5.38 17.13 -11.27
C ARG A 243 6.74 16.50 -11.33
N VAL A 244 6.91 15.46 -12.12
CA VAL A 244 8.18 14.74 -12.28
C VAL A 244 8.45 14.49 -13.75
N ARG A 245 9.69 14.75 -14.18
CA ARG A 245 10.17 14.50 -15.54
C ARG A 245 11.28 13.46 -15.52
N PHE A 246 11.12 12.43 -16.33
CA PHE A 246 12.07 11.33 -16.49
C PHE A 246 12.78 11.42 -17.84
N GLU A 247 14.09 11.19 -17.84
CA GLU A 247 14.90 10.92 -19.04
C GLU A 247 15.86 9.77 -18.72
N ASP A 248 16.02 8.82 -19.65
CA ASP A 248 16.83 7.61 -19.49
C ASP A 248 16.52 6.85 -18.17
N GLY A 249 15.24 6.80 -17.79
CA GLY A 249 14.73 6.18 -16.56
C GLY A 249 14.87 7.00 -15.28
N ARG A 250 15.61 8.10 -15.33
CA ARG A 250 16.00 8.88 -14.16
C ARG A 250 15.17 10.16 -14.04
N VAL A 251 14.80 10.52 -12.81
CA VAL A 251 14.22 11.83 -12.49
C VAL A 251 15.23 12.95 -12.78
N GLU A 252 14.98 13.68 -13.87
CA GLU A 252 15.79 14.82 -14.31
C GLU A 252 15.34 16.13 -13.67
N SER A 253 14.03 16.30 -13.49
CA SER A 253 13.48 17.47 -12.78
C SER A 253 12.18 17.09 -12.07
N TYR A 254 11.90 17.78 -10.98
CA TYR A 254 10.65 17.63 -10.24
C TYR A 254 10.27 18.95 -9.59
N SER A 255 9.00 19.12 -9.26
CA SER A 255 8.49 20.26 -8.49
C SER A 255 7.24 19.88 -7.71
N ALA A 256 6.87 20.73 -6.74
CA ALA A 256 5.60 20.63 -6.03
C ALA A 256 4.96 22.01 -5.87
N GLY A 257 3.63 22.08 -5.98
CA GLY A 257 2.86 23.29 -5.69
C GLY A 257 2.95 23.70 -4.22
N ARG A 258 3.16 22.72 -3.32
CA ARG A 258 3.30 22.95 -1.88
C ARG A 258 4.32 21.98 -1.26
N ASN A 259 5.08 22.50 -0.29
CA ASN A 259 6.05 21.74 0.50
C ASN A 259 7.12 20.99 -0.35
N GLU A 260 7.61 21.63 -1.41
CA GLU A 260 8.67 21.09 -2.30
C GLU A 260 9.95 20.68 -1.53
N ASP A 261 10.27 21.35 -0.42
CA ASP A 261 11.40 20.99 0.45
C ASP A 261 11.26 19.59 1.07
N VAL A 262 10.03 19.09 1.21
CA VAL A 262 9.76 17.73 1.69
C VAL A 262 9.95 16.73 0.58
N LEU A 263 9.55 17.10 -0.64
CA LEU A 263 9.74 16.31 -1.85
C LEU A 263 11.24 16.17 -2.17
N ASP A 264 12.02 17.25 -2.03
CA ASP A 264 13.50 17.22 -2.11
C ASP A 264 14.07 16.13 -1.21
N GLY A 265 13.63 16.08 0.05
CA GLY A 265 14.10 15.10 1.01
C GLY A 265 13.83 13.64 0.64
N ILE A 266 12.84 13.35 -0.23
CA ILE A 266 12.59 11.99 -0.75
C ILE A 266 13.69 11.66 -1.76
N PHE A 267 13.78 12.55 -2.73
CA PHE A 267 14.55 12.46 -3.94
C PHE A 267 16.07 12.58 -3.70
N GLU A 268 16.49 13.23 -2.62
CA GLU A 268 17.89 13.34 -2.19
C GLU A 268 18.34 12.20 -1.26
N THR A 269 17.48 11.23 -0.95
CA THR A 269 17.81 10.15 0.00
C THR A 269 18.97 9.29 -0.47
N ASP A 270 18.90 8.80 -1.71
CA ASP A 270 19.93 8.01 -2.37
C ASP A 270 19.73 8.02 -3.89
N GLU A 271 20.62 7.34 -4.62
CA GLU A 271 20.55 7.26 -6.08
C GLU A 271 19.27 6.56 -6.57
N GLY A 272 18.84 5.50 -5.88
CA GLY A 272 17.66 4.71 -6.25
C GLY A 272 16.36 5.50 -6.14
N ALA A 273 16.29 6.49 -5.24
CA ALA A 273 15.14 7.39 -5.11
C ALA A 273 14.85 8.24 -6.37
N ARG A 274 15.76 8.23 -7.36
CA ARG A 274 15.61 8.92 -8.66
C ARG A 274 15.06 8.03 -9.77
N TYR A 275 14.67 6.81 -9.47
CA TYR A 275 14.11 5.87 -10.44
C TYR A 275 12.80 5.29 -9.89
N LEU A 276 11.94 4.84 -10.79
CA LEU A 276 10.74 4.12 -10.38
C LEU A 276 11.08 2.70 -9.91
N GLY A 277 10.44 2.28 -8.82
CA GLY A 277 10.46 0.92 -8.31
C GLY A 277 9.18 0.15 -8.62
N GLU A 278 8.09 0.87 -8.88
CA GLU A 278 6.79 0.29 -9.09
C GLU A 278 5.93 1.15 -10.02
N LEU A 279 5.16 0.46 -10.85
CA LEU A 279 3.94 0.94 -11.47
C LEU A 279 2.80 0.06 -10.95
N GLY A 280 1.77 0.66 -10.37
CA GLY A 280 0.56 -0.04 -9.98
C GLY A 280 -0.69 0.62 -10.56
N ILE A 281 -1.71 -0.20 -10.78
CA ILE A 281 -3.00 0.19 -11.34
C ILE A 281 -4.07 -0.22 -10.34
N GLY A 282 -4.74 0.77 -9.75
CA GLY A 282 -5.80 0.57 -8.78
C GLY A 282 -7.11 0.16 -9.44
N MET A 283 -7.73 -0.89 -8.89
CA MET A 283 -8.86 -1.62 -9.46
C MET A 283 -9.92 -1.97 -8.40
N ASN A 284 -9.81 -1.46 -7.17
CA ASN A 284 -10.85 -1.61 -6.15
C ASN A 284 -11.93 -0.52 -6.33
N ARG A 285 -13.01 -0.87 -7.02
CA ARG A 285 -14.12 0.06 -7.30
C ARG A 285 -14.91 0.51 -6.05
N ALA A 286 -14.73 -0.14 -4.91
CA ALA A 286 -15.33 0.29 -3.65
C ALA A 286 -14.53 1.40 -2.96
N ILE A 287 -13.30 1.64 -3.40
CA ILE A 287 -12.48 2.77 -3.00
C ILE A 287 -12.61 3.82 -4.12
N ASP A 288 -13.41 4.85 -3.86
CA ASP A 288 -13.80 5.88 -4.85
C ASP A 288 -13.31 7.29 -4.49
N ARG A 289 -12.43 7.38 -3.48
CA ARG A 289 -11.94 8.65 -2.95
C ARG A 289 -10.62 8.48 -2.21
N PHE A 290 -9.83 9.55 -2.25
CA PHE A 290 -8.60 9.67 -1.47
C PHE A 290 -8.88 9.86 0.02
N THR A 291 -8.09 9.21 0.88
CA THR A 291 -8.30 9.13 2.34
C THR A 291 -7.09 9.47 3.20
N TYR A 292 -5.95 9.79 2.59
CA TYR A 292 -4.65 9.92 3.26
C TYR A 292 -4.20 8.63 3.98
N ASN A 293 -4.64 7.49 3.46
CA ASN A 293 -4.23 6.18 3.92
C ASN A 293 -3.83 5.35 2.70
N MET A 294 -2.52 5.24 2.49
CA MET A 294 -1.97 4.61 1.30
C MET A 294 -2.46 3.18 1.09
N LEU A 295 -2.79 2.45 2.16
CA LEU A 295 -3.40 1.10 2.06
C LEU A 295 -4.70 1.09 1.22
N PHE A 296 -5.45 2.19 1.22
CA PHE A 296 -6.62 2.36 0.35
C PHE A 296 -6.27 3.14 -0.91
N ASP A 297 -5.53 4.24 -0.76
CA ASP A 297 -5.38 5.21 -1.84
C ASP A 297 -4.65 4.62 -3.05
N GLU A 298 -3.68 3.72 -2.85
CA GLU A 298 -2.98 3.01 -3.95
C GLU A 298 -3.86 1.91 -4.61
N LYS A 299 -4.89 1.43 -3.91
CA LYS A 299 -5.85 0.43 -4.40
C LYS A 299 -7.06 1.06 -5.08
N MET A 300 -7.17 2.39 -5.02
CA MET A 300 -8.33 3.15 -5.50
C MET A 300 -8.63 2.84 -6.95
N GLY A 301 -9.88 2.48 -7.24
CA GLY A 301 -10.32 2.29 -8.63
C GLY A 301 -10.05 3.55 -9.45
N ASP A 302 -9.79 3.37 -10.74
CA ASP A 302 -9.55 4.49 -11.67
C ASP A 302 -8.29 5.30 -11.38
N THR A 303 -7.28 4.68 -10.80
CA THR A 303 -5.98 5.32 -10.59
C THR A 303 -4.81 4.49 -11.07
N VAL A 304 -3.70 5.20 -11.28
CA VAL A 304 -2.38 4.61 -11.38
C VAL A 304 -1.52 5.23 -10.28
N HIS A 305 -0.67 4.44 -9.63
CA HIS A 305 0.42 4.97 -8.82
C HIS A 305 1.78 4.57 -9.38
N MET A 306 2.76 5.42 -9.10
CA MET A 306 4.15 5.16 -9.43
C MET A 306 4.99 5.39 -8.17
N ALA A 307 5.70 4.35 -7.74
CA ALA A 307 6.57 4.44 -6.58
C ALA A 307 7.98 4.84 -7.01
N VAL A 308 8.51 5.93 -6.46
CA VAL A 308 9.95 6.23 -6.57
C VAL A 308 10.72 5.44 -5.51
N GLY A 309 11.89 4.91 -5.89
CA GLY A 309 12.73 4.12 -5.00
C GLY A 309 12.62 2.61 -5.22
N SER A 310 12.73 1.82 -4.16
CA SER A 310 12.99 0.38 -4.22
C SER A 310 11.89 -0.36 -4.96
N ALA A 311 12.27 -1.21 -5.91
CA ALA A 311 11.38 -2.20 -6.50
C ALA A 311 11.20 -3.42 -5.57
N TYR A 312 10.04 -4.07 -5.67
CA TYR A 312 9.81 -5.37 -5.05
C TYR A 312 10.63 -6.45 -5.76
N PRO A 313 11.36 -7.32 -5.05
CA PRO A 313 12.14 -8.38 -5.69
C PRO A 313 11.29 -9.29 -6.60
N ASP A 314 10.05 -9.58 -6.20
CA ASP A 314 9.19 -10.53 -6.89
C ASP A 314 8.56 -9.98 -8.19
N THR A 315 8.70 -8.67 -8.45
CA THR A 315 8.23 -8.02 -9.70
C THR A 315 9.36 -7.85 -10.72
N VAL A 316 10.63 -8.02 -10.34
CA VAL A 316 11.78 -7.81 -11.23
C VAL A 316 12.28 -9.16 -11.76
N GLY A 317 12.36 -9.28 -13.08
CA GLY A 317 12.88 -10.48 -13.74
C GLY A 317 14.39 -10.68 -13.57
N GLU A 318 14.85 -11.92 -13.74
CA GLU A 318 16.27 -12.29 -13.54
C GLU A 318 17.25 -11.52 -14.46
N GLU A 319 16.78 -11.05 -15.62
CA GLU A 319 17.57 -10.33 -16.60
C GLU A 319 17.58 -8.80 -16.40
N ASN A 320 16.71 -8.28 -15.53
CA ASN A 320 16.55 -6.85 -15.29
C ASN A 320 17.21 -6.41 -13.97
N GLU A 321 17.64 -5.15 -13.93
CA GLU A 321 18.20 -4.56 -12.72
C GLU A 321 17.07 -4.12 -11.78
N ARG A 322 17.10 -4.63 -10.55
CA ARG A 322 16.22 -4.16 -9.48
C ARG A 322 16.67 -2.78 -9.01
N ASN A 323 15.77 -1.80 -9.01
CA ASN A 323 16.04 -0.53 -8.36
C ASN A 323 16.11 -0.72 -6.83
N GLU A 324 17.22 -0.36 -6.20
CA GLU A 324 17.41 -0.47 -4.75
C GLU A 324 17.50 0.93 -4.12
N SER A 325 16.67 1.20 -3.12
CA SER A 325 16.62 2.47 -2.40
C SER A 325 16.19 2.26 -0.95
N ALA A 326 16.50 3.22 -0.08
CA ALA A 326 15.88 3.32 1.24
C ALA A 326 14.45 3.86 1.19
N GLU A 327 14.04 4.45 0.06
CA GLU A 327 12.70 4.97 -0.19
C GLU A 327 11.87 3.97 -1.00
N HIS A 328 10.55 4.03 -0.80
CA HIS A 328 9.52 3.47 -1.66
C HIS A 328 8.31 4.35 -1.40
N VAL A 329 8.01 5.26 -2.34
CA VAL A 329 7.02 6.32 -2.14
C VAL A 329 6.07 6.36 -3.32
N ASP A 330 4.87 5.87 -3.07
CA ASP A 330 3.74 5.89 -3.98
C ASP A 330 3.20 7.30 -4.14
N MET A 331 3.05 7.70 -5.41
CA MET A 331 2.37 8.92 -5.81
C MET A 331 1.32 8.55 -6.85
N ILE A 332 0.13 9.12 -6.72
CA ILE A 332 -1.07 8.66 -7.43
C ILE A 332 -1.45 9.68 -8.51
N VAL A 333 -1.86 9.14 -9.65
CA VAL A 333 -2.44 9.83 -10.80
C VAL A 333 -3.89 9.37 -10.95
N ASP A 334 -4.83 10.31 -10.95
CA ASP A 334 -6.21 10.04 -11.32
C ASP A 334 -6.33 9.71 -12.81
N MET A 335 -7.04 8.62 -13.08
CA MET A 335 -7.32 8.14 -14.43
C MET A 335 -8.83 8.16 -14.72
N SER A 336 -9.66 8.76 -13.88
CA SER A 336 -11.12 8.75 -14.07
C SER A 336 -11.60 9.62 -15.25
N GLU A 337 -10.84 10.63 -15.67
CA GLU A 337 -11.20 11.55 -16.75
C GLU A 337 -9.99 11.93 -17.63
N ASP A 338 -10.24 12.18 -18.93
CA ASP A 338 -9.24 12.56 -19.95
C ASP A 338 -7.94 11.74 -19.89
N SER A 339 -8.09 10.42 -19.76
CA SER A 339 -6.98 9.51 -19.48
C SER A 339 -6.98 8.27 -20.38
N VAL A 340 -5.79 7.74 -20.65
CA VAL A 340 -5.57 6.54 -21.46
C VAL A 340 -4.37 5.75 -20.93
N ILE A 341 -4.52 4.43 -20.86
CA ILE A 341 -3.38 3.50 -20.78
C ILE A 341 -3.24 2.80 -22.14
N GLU A 342 -2.08 2.91 -22.75
CA GLU A 342 -1.68 2.22 -23.97
C GLU A 342 -0.64 1.14 -23.60
N VAL A 343 -0.84 -0.09 -24.04
CA VAL A 343 0.13 -1.20 -23.93
C VAL A 343 0.48 -1.64 -25.34
N ASP A 344 1.77 -1.58 -25.69
CA ASP A 344 2.29 -1.89 -27.03
C ASP A 344 1.56 -1.16 -28.18
N GLY A 345 1.08 0.06 -27.89
CA GLY A 345 0.33 0.90 -28.82
C GLY A 345 -1.17 0.59 -28.94
N GLU A 346 -1.67 -0.41 -28.20
CA GLU A 346 -3.10 -0.69 -28.08
C GLU A 346 -3.67 -0.03 -26.82
N VAL A 347 -4.82 0.63 -26.94
CA VAL A 347 -5.48 1.24 -25.78
C VAL A 347 -6.14 0.14 -24.96
N VAL A 348 -5.78 0.04 -23.68
CA VAL A 348 -6.30 -0.98 -22.75
C VAL A 348 -7.14 -0.39 -21.62
N GLN A 349 -7.07 0.91 -21.39
CA GLN A 349 -7.94 1.64 -20.46
C GLN A 349 -8.24 3.04 -21.02
N ARG A 350 -9.50 3.49 -20.87
CA ARG A 350 -9.96 4.87 -21.16
C ARG A 350 -10.78 5.38 -20.00
N ASN A 351 -10.42 6.53 -19.43
CA ASN A 351 -11.19 7.18 -18.38
C ASN A 351 -11.58 6.19 -17.26
N GLY A 352 -10.62 5.37 -16.84
CA GLY A 352 -10.77 4.37 -15.79
C GLY A 352 -11.44 3.06 -16.24
N THR A 353 -12.03 3.01 -17.43
CA THR A 353 -12.69 1.81 -17.96
C THR A 353 -11.71 0.95 -18.75
N PHE A 354 -11.55 -0.32 -18.36
CA PHE A 354 -10.64 -1.27 -19.01
C PHE A 354 -11.26 -1.92 -20.26
N VAL A 355 -10.42 -2.37 -21.20
CA VAL A 355 -10.84 -3.00 -22.47
C VAL A 355 -11.71 -4.26 -22.30
N PHE A 356 -11.61 -4.91 -21.15
CA PHE A 356 -12.40 -6.08 -20.77
C PHE A 356 -13.65 -5.74 -19.93
N GLU A 357 -13.92 -4.46 -19.70
CA GLU A 357 -15.13 -3.99 -19.03
C GLU A 357 -16.22 -3.56 -20.00
N ASP A 358 -17.47 -3.65 -19.55
CA ASP A 358 -18.61 -3.10 -20.28
C ASP A 358 -18.48 -1.57 -20.38
N GLY A 359 -18.69 -1.02 -21.57
CA GLY A 359 -18.69 0.44 -21.80
C GLY A 359 -17.36 1.03 -22.30
N PHE A 360 -16.31 0.22 -22.48
CA PHE A 360 -15.00 0.68 -22.95
C PHE A 360 -14.98 1.46 -24.28
N ASP A 361 -15.87 1.09 -25.22
CA ASP A 361 -15.99 1.77 -26.52
C ASP A 361 -16.70 3.13 -26.41
N ASP A 362 -17.47 3.34 -25.34
CA ASP A 362 -18.23 4.57 -25.07
C ASP A 362 -17.49 5.52 -24.10
N ALA A 363 -16.42 5.04 -23.47
CA ALA A 363 -15.62 5.73 -22.46
C ALA A 363 -14.76 6.86 -23.02
#